data_AF-A0A9Q5HTS6-F1
#
_entry.id   AF-A0A9Q5HTS6-F1
#
_cell.length_a   1.000
_cell.length_b   1.000
_cell.length_c   1.000
_cell.angle_alpha   90.00
_cell.angle_beta   90.00
_cell.angle_gamma   90.00
#
_symmetry.space_group_name_H-M   'P 1'
#
loop_
_entity.id
_entity.type
_entity.pdbx_description
1 polymer ?
#
loop_
_entity_poly.entity_id
_entity_poly.type
_entity_poly.pdbx_seq_one_letter_code
_entity_poly.pdbx_strand_id
1 'polypeptide(L)'
;MSFSGYDIEDALILNKASLDRGYGRCQVMRKYATLIRKYPNGTFDRLADAPLDEKGQVQRKYDIIQSDGLAGVGERVDPGDVYVNKQTPANANDNTFTGQAAGVAYKNAPMTYKSPVPGNIDKVMLTDTENDQTLVKVLIRQTRRPELGDKFSSRHGQKGVCGLIVNQEDMPFNDDGITPDSIMNPHGFPSRMTVGKMIELLAGKAGVLDGSLQYGTAFGGSKVEDMSRILVDHGFNYAGKDMLTSGITGEQMEAYVFFGPIYYQKLKHMVMDKMHARARGPRATLTRQPTEGRSREGGLRLGEMERDCLIGYGATQLLLERLMLSSDKFEVHACEVCGLMGYNGWCAYCKSSKSMAKLVIPYAAKLLFQESTFQPQTEARDYEERDEPLQPDESLANLDERVNRNRRDALDREFNNQSGSTHINWAEKGKLKADAIDVWWQPTSAPQAATHAAATIPVQTPLQMEGDQEPVHSFGTPGMPIPMCQYLDFFNASIAIGRQAPLKIHQSCDSYANTAAHSIGYQTNLGCSYNPQDTSMGFVPINGA
;
A
#
# COMPACT_ATOMS: atom_id res chain seq x y z
N MET A 1 -7.71 17.78 21.08
CA MET A 1 -8.49 18.94 20.57
C MET A 1 -8.57 18.83 19.06
N SER A 2 -9.59 19.41 18.41
CA SER A 2 -9.61 19.54 16.95
C SER A 2 -8.82 20.78 16.53
N PHE A 3 -8.02 20.71 15.47
CA PHE A 3 -7.21 21.86 15.00
C PHE A 3 -7.17 21.93 13.48
N SER A 4 -7.60 23.05 12.90
CA SER A 4 -7.50 23.38 11.45
C SER A 4 -8.14 22.39 10.45
N GLY A 5 -8.81 21.32 10.90
CA GLY A 5 -9.46 20.31 10.05
C GLY A 5 -8.51 19.27 9.42
N TYR A 6 -7.19 19.47 9.52
CA TYR A 6 -6.18 18.52 9.01
C TYR A 6 -5.95 17.31 9.93
N ASP A 7 -6.68 17.21 11.04
CA ASP A 7 -6.69 16.12 12.01
C ASP A 7 -7.94 15.23 11.93
N ILE A 8 -8.72 15.36 10.86
CA ILE A 8 -9.87 14.48 10.57
C ILE A 8 -9.36 13.07 10.21
N GLU A 9 -10.13 12.03 10.55
CA GLU A 9 -9.82 10.62 10.24
C GLU A 9 -8.43 10.14 10.70
N ASP A 10 -8.16 10.27 12.01
CA ASP A 10 -6.91 9.84 12.70
C ASP A 10 -5.62 10.54 12.24
N ALA A 11 -5.71 11.66 11.53
CA ALA A 11 -4.53 12.46 11.24
C ALA A 11 -4.00 13.17 12.51
N LEU A 12 -2.68 13.32 12.57
CA LEU A 12 -1.97 13.99 13.66
C LEU A 12 -1.32 15.25 13.13
N ILE A 13 -1.40 16.32 13.92
CA ILE A 13 -0.72 17.57 13.63
C ILE A 13 0.55 17.61 14.47
N LEU A 14 1.66 18.00 13.86
CA LEU A 14 2.97 18.05 14.53
C LEU A 14 3.51 19.48 14.57
N ASN A 15 4.21 19.81 15.65
CA ASN A 15 4.91 21.08 15.79
C ASN A 15 6.24 21.05 15.01
N LYS A 16 6.40 22.00 14.09
CA LYS A 16 7.61 22.16 13.27
C LYS A 16 8.85 22.38 14.12
N ALA A 17 8.78 23.24 15.13
CA ALA A 17 9.94 23.55 15.97
C ALA A 17 10.40 22.35 16.77
N SER A 18 9.47 21.50 17.24
CA SER A 18 9.80 20.24 17.90
C SER A 18 10.51 19.27 16.96
N LEU A 19 10.06 19.18 15.70
CA LEU A 19 10.74 18.40 14.65
C LEU A 19 12.15 18.95 14.36
N ASP A 20 12.31 20.27 14.32
CA ASP A 20 13.62 20.93 14.12
C ASP A 20 14.57 20.63 15.29
N ARG A 21 14.07 20.64 16.54
CA ARG A 21 14.85 20.30 17.74
C ARG A 21 15.22 18.82 17.86
N GLY A 22 14.58 17.94 17.11
CA GLY A 22 14.96 16.52 17.03
C GLY A 22 13.84 15.51 17.25
N TYR A 23 12.61 15.95 17.47
CA TYR A 23 11.48 15.06 17.69
C TYR A 23 11.30 14.06 16.54
N GLY A 24 11.32 12.76 16.87
CA GLY A 24 11.06 11.68 15.92
C GLY A 24 12.08 11.50 14.78
N ARG A 25 13.30 12.07 14.87
CA ARG A 25 14.35 11.82 13.87
C ARG A 25 14.68 10.33 13.80
N CYS A 26 14.79 9.80 12.59
CA CYS A 26 15.16 8.39 12.38
C CYS A 26 16.44 8.28 11.54
N GLN A 27 17.23 7.25 11.83
CA GLN A 27 18.35 6.83 11.00
C GLN A 27 17.99 5.51 10.35
N VAL A 28 17.82 5.53 9.03
CA VAL A 28 17.52 4.34 8.24
C VAL A 28 18.84 3.79 7.72
N MET A 29 19.23 2.63 8.22
CA MET A 29 20.45 1.95 7.79
C MET A 29 20.09 0.84 6.80
N ARG A 30 20.73 0.83 5.64
CA ARG A 30 20.57 -0.19 4.60
C ARG A 30 21.91 -0.83 4.30
N LYS A 31 21.93 -2.16 4.37
CA LYS A 31 23.10 -2.97 4.04
C LYS A 31 23.03 -3.40 2.58
N TYR A 32 24.10 -3.12 1.85
CA TYR A 32 24.34 -3.63 0.51
C TYR A 32 25.49 -4.64 0.58
N ALA A 33 25.24 -5.87 0.14
CA ALA A 33 26.24 -6.93 0.16
C ALA A 33 26.58 -7.31 -1.28
N THR A 34 27.88 -7.32 -1.59
CA THR A 34 28.40 -7.62 -2.92
C THR A 34 29.46 -8.69 -2.78
N LEU A 35 29.21 -9.85 -3.38
CA LEU A 35 30.14 -10.96 -3.37
C LEU A 35 31.03 -10.91 -4.60
N ILE A 36 32.33 -11.08 -4.37
CA ILE A 36 33.33 -11.21 -5.42
C ILE A 36 33.41 -12.69 -5.79
N ARG A 37 32.89 -13.03 -6.98
CA ARG A 37 32.71 -14.41 -7.39
C ARG A 37 34.00 -15.00 -7.91
N LYS A 38 34.30 -16.23 -7.51
CA LYS A 38 35.28 -17.10 -8.16
C LYS A 38 34.54 -18.03 -9.11
N TYR A 39 35.01 -18.12 -10.35
CA TYR A 39 34.40 -18.92 -11.41
C TYR A 39 35.14 -20.26 -11.58
N PRO A 40 34.47 -21.32 -12.09
CA PRO A 40 35.10 -22.64 -12.28
C PRO A 40 36.31 -22.65 -13.22
N ASN A 41 36.37 -21.69 -14.14
CA ASN A 41 37.49 -21.48 -15.06
C ASN A 41 38.76 -20.89 -14.41
N GLY A 42 38.75 -20.69 -13.08
CA GLY A 42 39.87 -20.10 -12.33
C GLY A 42 39.92 -18.56 -12.40
N THR A 43 39.01 -17.92 -13.13
CA THR A 43 38.87 -16.46 -13.11
C THR A 43 38.05 -16.00 -11.90
N PHE A 44 38.25 -14.76 -11.48
CA PHE A 44 37.52 -14.16 -10.37
C PHE A 44 37.10 -12.75 -10.73
N ASP A 45 35.97 -12.30 -10.17
CA ASP A 45 35.60 -10.89 -10.16
C ASP A 45 36.70 -10.11 -9.44
N ARG A 46 37.01 -8.89 -9.88
CA ARG A 46 37.97 -8.03 -9.18
C ARG A 46 37.37 -6.67 -8.86
N LEU A 47 37.82 -6.08 -7.76
CA LEU A 47 37.61 -4.65 -7.52
C LEU A 47 38.55 -3.88 -8.44
N ALA A 48 38.07 -2.74 -8.94
CA ALA A 48 38.83 -1.93 -9.88
C ALA A 48 38.69 -0.45 -9.55
N ASP A 49 39.74 0.29 -9.85
CA ASP A 49 39.78 1.74 -9.70
C ASP A 49 38.73 2.41 -10.59
N ALA A 50 38.40 3.64 -10.24
CA ALA A 50 37.51 4.46 -11.05
C ALA A 50 38.08 4.60 -12.48
N PRO A 51 37.27 4.34 -13.54
CA PRO A 51 37.73 4.54 -14.90
C PRO A 51 37.99 6.03 -15.15
N LEU A 52 39.16 6.32 -15.72
CA LEU A 52 39.55 7.66 -16.15
C LEU A 52 39.02 7.91 -17.56
N ASP A 53 38.42 9.08 -17.78
CA ASP A 53 38.07 9.53 -19.12
C ASP A 53 39.33 9.86 -19.94
N GLU A 54 39.18 10.06 -21.25
CA GLU A 54 40.26 10.45 -22.18
C GLU A 54 41.03 11.72 -21.75
N LYS A 55 40.41 12.54 -20.89
CA LYS A 55 40.99 13.76 -20.29
C LYS A 55 41.70 13.52 -18.94
N GLY A 56 41.81 12.27 -18.49
CA GLY A 56 42.40 11.92 -17.19
C GLY A 56 41.54 12.28 -15.98
N GLN A 57 40.26 12.61 -16.18
CA GLN A 57 39.33 12.96 -15.11
C GLN A 57 38.45 11.76 -14.74
N VAL A 58 38.14 11.61 -13.46
CA VAL A 58 37.19 10.61 -12.97
C VAL A 58 35.77 11.06 -13.32
N GLN A 59 34.97 10.17 -13.87
CA GLN A 59 33.56 10.47 -14.12
C GLN A 59 32.82 10.70 -12.79
N ARG A 60 31.89 11.66 -12.76
CA ARG A 60 31.09 12.01 -11.56
C ARG A 60 30.50 10.81 -10.81
N LYS A 61 30.13 9.73 -11.51
CA LYS A 61 29.54 8.52 -10.90
C LYS A 61 30.49 7.76 -9.97
N TYR A 62 31.79 7.97 -10.11
CA TYR A 62 32.84 7.30 -9.36
C TYR A 62 33.58 8.26 -8.42
N ASP A 63 33.05 9.46 -8.17
CA ASP A 63 33.68 10.49 -7.34
C ASP A 63 33.92 10.03 -5.88
N ILE A 64 33.04 9.15 -5.39
CA ILE A 64 33.04 8.61 -4.02
C ILE A 64 33.99 7.41 -3.87
N ILE A 65 34.56 6.92 -4.98
CA ILE A 65 35.34 5.69 -4.98
C ILE A 65 36.81 6.01 -4.71
N GLN A 66 37.39 5.25 -3.78
CA GLN A 66 38.79 5.31 -3.43
C GLN A 66 39.64 4.41 -4.34
N SER A 67 40.95 4.42 -4.16
CA SER A 67 41.91 3.65 -4.95
C SER A 67 41.81 2.13 -4.79
N ASP A 68 40.90 1.63 -3.96
CA ASP A 68 40.62 0.21 -3.76
C ASP A 68 39.35 -0.25 -4.50
N GLY A 69 38.66 0.66 -5.20
CA GLY A 69 37.39 0.39 -5.86
C GLY A 69 36.18 0.35 -4.93
N LEU A 70 36.36 0.73 -3.65
CA LEU A 70 35.30 0.86 -2.65
C LEU A 70 35.04 2.32 -2.33
N ALA A 71 33.84 2.60 -1.84
CA ALA A 71 33.49 3.96 -1.48
C ALA A 71 33.97 4.34 -0.07
N GLY A 72 34.37 5.60 0.10
CA GLY A 72 34.93 6.10 1.36
C GLY A 72 33.93 6.11 2.51
N VAL A 73 34.40 5.78 3.72
CA VAL A 73 33.58 5.88 4.94
C VAL A 73 33.37 7.35 5.32
N GLY A 74 32.12 7.75 5.53
CA GLY A 74 31.70 9.12 5.85
C GLY A 74 31.25 9.93 4.64
N GLU A 75 31.55 9.46 3.42
CA GLU A 75 31.20 10.17 2.19
C GLU A 75 29.71 10.11 1.89
N ARG A 76 29.21 11.16 1.23
CA ARG A 76 27.81 11.30 0.83
C ARG A 76 27.60 10.67 -0.54
N VAL A 77 26.65 9.74 -0.63
CA VAL A 77 26.22 9.02 -1.83
C VAL A 77 24.91 9.61 -2.33
N ASP A 78 24.94 10.17 -3.54
CA ASP A 78 23.76 10.65 -4.24
C ASP A 78 23.17 9.55 -5.17
N PRO A 79 21.90 9.67 -5.60
CA PRO A 79 21.26 8.68 -6.47
C PRO A 79 22.02 8.53 -7.80
N GLY A 80 22.43 7.31 -8.13
CA GLY A 80 23.16 6.98 -9.36
C GLY A 80 24.67 6.78 -9.18
N ASP A 81 25.22 7.15 -8.03
CA ASP A 81 26.63 6.96 -7.73
C ASP A 81 26.97 5.48 -7.49
N VAL A 82 28.21 5.13 -7.79
CA VAL A 82 28.74 3.77 -7.62
C VAL A 82 29.41 3.68 -6.26
N TYR A 83 28.97 2.74 -5.42
CA TYR A 83 29.56 2.53 -4.09
C TYR A 83 30.53 1.33 -4.02
N VAL A 84 30.45 0.42 -4.99
CA VAL A 84 31.43 -0.65 -5.21
C VAL A 84 31.66 -0.77 -6.70
N ASN A 85 32.87 -0.50 -7.16
CA ASN A 85 33.26 -0.73 -8.54
C ASN A 85 33.81 -2.14 -8.70
N LYS A 86 33.05 -2.99 -9.38
CA LYS A 86 33.39 -4.38 -9.62
C LYS A 86 33.54 -4.63 -11.11
N GLN A 87 34.55 -5.40 -11.48
CA GLN A 87 34.79 -5.92 -12.83
C GLN A 87 34.56 -7.43 -12.87
N THR A 88 33.80 -7.88 -13.84
CA THR A 88 33.51 -9.30 -14.10
C THR A 88 34.22 -9.75 -15.39
N PRO A 89 34.90 -10.91 -15.41
CA PRO A 89 35.57 -11.40 -16.61
C PRO A 89 34.56 -11.66 -17.74
N ALA A 90 34.92 -11.36 -18.98
CA ALA A 90 34.06 -11.58 -20.16
C ALA A 90 33.75 -13.06 -20.39
N ASN A 91 34.69 -13.95 -20.03
CA ASN A 91 34.56 -15.40 -20.17
C ASN A 91 33.89 -16.06 -18.95
N ALA A 92 33.16 -15.29 -18.12
CA ALA A 92 32.51 -15.79 -16.89
C ALA A 92 31.54 -16.97 -17.12
N ASN A 93 31.01 -17.12 -18.32
CA ASN A 93 30.07 -18.20 -18.67
C ASN A 93 30.74 -19.45 -19.23
N ASP A 94 32.04 -19.39 -19.56
CA ASP A 94 32.78 -20.53 -20.10
C ASP A 94 33.30 -21.39 -18.94
N ASN A 95 32.85 -22.64 -18.89
CA ASN A 95 33.26 -23.63 -17.89
C ASN A 95 34.58 -24.34 -18.23
N THR A 96 35.21 -24.00 -19.36
CA THR A 96 36.46 -24.59 -19.82
C THR A 96 37.66 -23.96 -19.10
N PHE A 97 38.35 -24.77 -18.29
CA PHE A 97 39.55 -24.36 -17.58
C PHE A 97 40.76 -24.37 -18.51
N THR A 98 41.24 -23.20 -18.94
CA THR A 98 42.41 -23.08 -19.83
C THR A 98 43.71 -22.74 -19.10
N GLY A 99 43.72 -22.68 -17.76
CA GLY A 99 44.93 -22.46 -16.95
C GLY A 99 45.64 -21.11 -17.14
N GLN A 100 45.23 -20.29 -18.10
CA GLN A 100 45.77 -18.96 -18.37
C GLN A 100 44.79 -17.88 -17.88
N ALA A 101 44.89 -17.51 -16.61
CA ALA A 101 44.13 -16.39 -16.05
C ALA A 101 44.62 -15.00 -16.52
N ALA A 102 45.81 -14.92 -17.11
CA ALA A 102 46.57 -13.67 -17.27
C ALA A 102 46.21 -12.79 -18.50
N GLY A 103 45.16 -13.12 -19.27
CA GLY A 103 44.80 -12.37 -20.49
C GLY A 103 43.30 -12.13 -20.69
N VAL A 104 42.47 -12.39 -19.68
CA VAL A 104 41.01 -12.31 -19.82
C VAL A 104 40.55 -10.85 -19.77
N ALA A 105 39.79 -10.43 -20.79
CA ALA A 105 39.18 -9.11 -20.82
C ALA A 105 38.10 -9.00 -19.71
N TYR A 106 38.12 -7.89 -18.97
CA TYR A 106 37.16 -7.62 -17.89
C TYR A 106 36.12 -6.59 -18.33
N LYS A 107 34.87 -6.82 -17.94
CA LYS A 107 33.74 -5.92 -18.16
C LYS A 107 33.33 -5.28 -16.83
N ASN A 108 33.13 -3.96 -16.84
CA ASN A 108 32.62 -3.23 -15.67
C ASN A 108 31.19 -3.69 -15.33
N ALA A 109 30.98 -4.09 -14.08
CA ALA A 109 29.70 -4.46 -13.48
C ALA A 109 29.54 -3.77 -12.11
N PRO A 110 29.54 -2.42 -12.07
CA PRO A 110 29.52 -1.65 -10.84
C PRO A 110 28.17 -1.77 -10.12
N MET A 111 28.22 -1.56 -8.80
CA MET A 111 27.04 -1.54 -7.95
C MET A 111 26.63 -0.09 -7.68
N THR A 112 25.46 0.29 -8.21
CA THR A 112 24.93 1.66 -8.14
C THR A 112 23.92 1.83 -7.03
N TYR A 113 23.93 3.01 -6.43
CA TYR A 113 22.96 3.41 -5.42
C TYR A 113 21.66 3.89 -6.06
N LYS A 114 20.57 3.16 -5.82
CA LYS A 114 19.25 3.37 -6.47
C LYS A 114 18.21 4.09 -5.59
N SER A 115 18.57 4.48 -4.38
CA SER A 115 17.62 5.16 -3.47
C SER A 115 17.43 6.61 -3.94
N PRO A 116 16.21 7.18 -3.86
CA PRO A 116 15.96 8.55 -4.29
C PRO A 116 16.58 9.61 -3.35
N VAL A 117 16.80 9.25 -2.09
CA VAL A 117 17.38 10.14 -1.07
C VAL A 117 18.87 9.88 -0.95
N PRO A 118 19.71 10.93 -0.86
CA PRO A 118 21.12 10.77 -0.56
C PRO A 118 21.32 10.10 0.80
N GLY A 119 22.41 9.34 0.91
CA GLY A 119 22.81 8.70 2.15
C GLY A 119 24.29 8.92 2.41
N ASN A 120 24.77 8.53 3.59
CA ASN A 120 26.18 8.55 3.91
C ASN A 120 26.65 7.12 4.12
N ILE A 121 27.86 6.80 3.66
CA ILE A 121 28.47 5.51 3.94
C ILE A 121 28.92 5.52 5.39
N ASP A 122 28.38 4.59 6.18
CA ASP A 122 28.63 4.51 7.61
C ASP A 122 29.75 3.50 7.92
N LYS A 123 29.72 2.36 7.22
CA LYS A 123 30.72 1.31 7.39
C LYS A 123 30.90 0.49 6.12
N VAL A 124 32.16 0.28 5.73
CA VAL A 124 32.55 -0.71 4.73
C VAL A 124 33.24 -1.86 5.46
N MET A 125 32.81 -3.09 5.18
CA MET A 125 33.35 -4.30 5.79
C MET A 125 33.69 -5.31 4.71
N LEU A 126 34.91 -5.81 4.76
CA LEU A 126 35.39 -6.94 3.98
C LEU A 126 35.40 -8.17 4.89
N THR A 127 34.91 -9.29 4.39
CA THR A 127 34.92 -10.58 5.12
C THR A 127 35.00 -11.70 4.12
N ASP A 128 35.71 -12.77 4.45
CA ASP A 128 35.72 -13.97 3.64
C ASP A 128 34.63 -14.95 4.07
N THR A 129 34.00 -15.56 3.10
CA THR A 129 33.06 -16.68 3.32
C THR A 129 33.86 -17.98 3.43
N GLU A 130 33.27 -19.03 3.99
CA GLU A 130 33.88 -20.38 4.09
C GLU A 130 34.39 -20.92 2.74
N ASN A 131 33.84 -20.45 1.62
CA ASN A 131 34.29 -20.80 0.26
C ASN A 131 35.45 -19.95 -0.27
N ASP A 132 36.22 -19.30 0.62
CA ASP A 132 37.28 -18.33 0.30
C ASP A 132 36.83 -17.23 -0.68
N GLN A 133 35.56 -16.83 -0.63
CA GLN A 133 35.01 -15.75 -1.44
C GLN A 133 34.90 -14.48 -0.61
N THR A 134 35.60 -13.44 -1.07
CA THR A 134 35.58 -12.10 -0.46
C THR A 134 34.20 -11.48 -0.63
N LEU A 135 33.58 -11.12 0.49
CA LEU A 135 32.28 -10.48 0.60
C LEU A 135 32.45 -9.04 1.10
N VAL A 136 32.06 -8.08 0.27
CA VAL A 136 32.02 -6.67 0.64
C VAL A 136 30.62 -6.31 1.14
N LYS A 137 30.53 -5.73 2.33
CA LYS A 137 29.29 -5.22 2.92
C LYS A 137 29.43 -3.72 3.14
N VAL A 138 28.59 -2.94 2.47
CA VAL A 138 28.53 -1.49 2.63
C VAL A 138 27.23 -1.15 3.37
N LEU A 139 27.37 -0.49 4.52
CA LEU A 139 26.26 0.05 5.30
C LEU A 139 26.08 1.52 4.94
N ILE A 140 24.92 1.85 4.39
CA ILE A 140 24.55 3.24 4.05
C ILE A 140 23.50 3.70 5.05
N ARG A 141 23.76 4.83 5.69
CA ARG A 141 22.87 5.49 6.66
C ARG A 141 22.19 6.68 6.02
N GLN A 142 20.88 6.80 6.21
CA GLN A 142 20.09 7.96 5.81
C GLN A 142 19.47 8.57 7.06
N THR A 143 19.78 9.84 7.34
CA THR A 143 19.12 10.59 8.41
C THR A 143 17.84 11.18 7.85
N ARG A 144 16.70 10.79 8.40
CA ARG A 144 15.38 11.22 7.95
C ARG A 144 14.66 11.97 9.06
N ARG A 145 14.28 13.20 8.76
CA ARG A 145 13.36 13.99 9.58
C ARG A 145 11.93 13.50 9.31
N PRO A 146 11.03 13.47 10.31
CA PRO A 146 9.61 13.26 10.03
C PRO A 146 9.06 14.31 9.06
N GLU A 147 8.28 13.83 8.10
CA GLU A 147 7.63 14.64 7.07
C GLU A 147 6.14 14.29 7.00
N LEU A 148 5.40 15.04 6.16
CA LEU A 148 3.97 14.81 5.95
C LEU A 148 3.70 13.38 5.49
N GLY A 149 2.70 12.76 6.10
CA GLY A 149 2.27 11.37 5.88
C GLY A 149 3.09 10.28 6.60
N ASP A 150 4.16 10.63 7.31
CA ASP A 150 4.84 9.67 8.19
C ASP A 150 3.87 9.14 9.25
N LYS A 151 3.97 7.84 9.55
CA LYS A 151 3.04 7.18 10.45
C LYS A 151 3.56 7.11 11.88
N PHE A 152 2.73 7.52 12.82
CA PHE A 152 2.94 7.43 14.25
C PHE A 152 1.87 6.54 14.89
N SER A 153 2.15 6.03 16.09
CA SER A 153 1.21 5.23 16.87
C SER A 153 1.33 5.58 18.34
N SER A 154 0.20 5.69 19.04
CA SER A 154 0.23 5.58 20.50
C SER A 154 0.41 4.11 20.90
N ARG A 155 0.70 3.87 22.20
CA ARG A 155 0.73 2.52 22.78
C ARG A 155 -0.64 1.81 22.76
N HIS A 156 -1.71 2.57 22.59
CA HIS A 156 -3.10 2.11 22.61
C HIS A 156 -3.66 1.77 21.21
N GLY A 157 -2.78 1.49 20.25
CA GLY A 157 -3.19 1.07 18.90
C GLY A 157 -3.81 2.17 18.04
N GLN A 158 -3.80 3.43 18.50
CA GLN A 158 -4.24 4.57 17.70
C GLN A 158 -3.11 4.97 16.77
N LYS A 159 -3.21 4.53 15.52
CA LYS A 159 -2.26 4.86 14.46
C LYS A 159 -2.75 6.09 13.73
N GLY A 160 -1.86 7.05 13.50
CA GLY A 160 -2.16 8.26 12.76
C GLY A 160 -1.05 8.61 11.80
N VAL A 161 -1.38 9.35 10.74
CA VAL A 161 -0.41 9.92 9.80
C VAL A 161 -0.20 11.39 10.14
N CYS A 162 0.99 11.93 9.89
CA CYS A 162 1.21 13.36 10.00
C CYS A 162 0.40 14.09 8.90
N GLY A 163 -0.69 14.76 9.28
CA GLY A 163 -1.58 15.49 8.39
C GLY A 163 -1.05 16.89 8.05
N LEU A 164 -0.60 17.61 9.08
CA LEU A 164 -0.04 18.95 8.95
C LEU A 164 1.14 19.15 9.90
N ILE A 165 2.14 19.92 9.45
CA ILE A 165 3.25 20.41 10.27
C ILE A 165 3.06 21.91 10.44
N VAL A 166 2.79 22.34 11.67
CA VAL A 166 2.42 23.73 12.02
C VAL A 166 3.60 24.43 12.69
N ASN A 167 3.77 25.73 12.46
CA ASN A 167 4.80 26.52 13.14
C ASN A 167 4.51 26.59 14.65
N GLN A 168 5.54 26.80 15.47
CA GLN A 168 5.34 26.86 16.93
C GLN A 168 4.50 28.07 17.37
N GLU A 169 4.56 29.18 16.62
CA GLU A 169 3.80 30.41 16.89
C GLU A 169 2.29 30.23 16.74
N ASP A 170 1.84 29.37 15.81
CA ASP A 170 0.42 29.11 15.56
C ASP A 170 -0.15 28.06 16.52
N MET A 171 0.71 27.32 17.22
CA MET A 171 0.28 26.29 18.16
C MET A 171 -0.33 26.93 19.42
N PRO A 172 -1.37 26.33 20.01
CA PRO A 172 -1.90 26.81 21.27
C PRO A 172 -0.88 26.61 22.40
N PHE A 173 -0.88 27.52 23.37
CA PHE A 173 0.01 27.47 24.52
C PHE A 173 -0.77 27.62 25.82
N ASN A 174 -0.25 27.05 26.92
CA ASN A 174 -0.80 27.26 28.26
C ASN A 174 -0.19 28.52 28.91
N ASP A 175 -0.69 28.90 30.08
CA ASP A 175 -0.20 30.08 30.82
C ASP A 175 1.28 29.95 31.25
N ASP A 176 1.79 28.72 31.35
CA ASP A 176 3.22 28.43 31.60
C ASP A 176 4.11 28.50 30.33
N GLY A 177 3.51 28.74 29.15
CA GLY A 177 4.21 28.82 27.86
C GLY A 177 4.50 27.47 27.19
N ILE A 178 3.93 26.38 27.68
CA ILE A 178 4.03 25.03 27.11
C ILE A 178 3.16 24.92 25.86
N THR A 179 3.79 24.63 24.73
CA THR A 179 3.14 24.31 23.45
C THR A 179 3.14 22.81 23.18
N PRO A 180 2.06 22.22 22.61
CA PRO A 180 2.02 20.80 22.29
C PRO A 180 2.99 20.43 21.15
N ASP A 181 3.58 19.23 21.24
CA ASP A 181 4.40 18.66 20.17
C ASP A 181 3.53 17.98 19.10
N SER A 182 2.44 17.34 19.52
CA SER A 182 1.48 16.68 18.65
C SER A 182 0.06 16.91 19.13
N ILE A 183 -0.84 17.21 18.20
CA ILE A 183 -2.28 17.36 18.44
C ILE A 183 -3.01 16.17 17.84
N MET A 184 -3.92 15.59 18.64
CA MET A 184 -4.84 14.55 18.20
C MET A 184 -6.30 14.99 18.37
N ASN A 185 -7.09 14.66 17.36
CA ASN A 185 -8.52 14.87 17.32
C ASN A 185 -9.27 14.02 18.36
N PRO A 186 -10.18 14.61 19.18
CA PRO A 186 -10.96 13.87 20.17
C PRO A 186 -11.94 12.85 19.60
N HIS A 187 -12.33 12.94 18.32
CA HIS A 187 -13.34 12.04 17.72
C HIS A 187 -12.93 10.55 17.75
N GLY A 188 -11.63 10.25 17.84
CA GLY A 188 -11.15 8.87 17.93
C GLY A 188 -11.40 8.18 19.27
N PHE A 189 -11.67 8.91 20.36
CA PHE A 189 -11.83 8.31 21.69
C PHE A 189 -13.17 7.60 21.90
N PRO A 190 -14.35 8.23 21.60
CA PRO A 190 -15.64 7.59 21.85
C PRO A 190 -15.85 6.32 21.03
N SER A 191 -15.47 6.34 19.74
CA SER A 191 -15.66 5.20 18.84
C SER A 191 -14.77 4.01 19.21
N ARG A 192 -13.54 4.25 19.68
CA ARG A 192 -12.56 3.18 19.96
C ARG A 192 -12.50 2.76 21.43
N MET A 193 -13.19 3.48 22.31
CA MET A 193 -13.23 3.21 23.75
C MET A 193 -11.82 3.05 24.38
N THR A 194 -10.84 3.82 23.90
CA THR A 194 -9.43 3.72 24.32
C THR A 194 -9.15 4.59 25.56
N VAL A 195 -9.85 4.29 26.65
CA VAL A 195 -9.79 5.02 27.93
C VAL A 195 -8.38 4.98 28.55
N GLY A 196 -7.65 3.89 28.33
CA GLY A 196 -6.28 3.74 28.84
C GLY A 196 -5.34 4.89 28.44
N LYS A 197 -5.53 5.48 27.26
CA LYS A 197 -4.72 6.63 26.82
C LYS A 197 -5.01 7.90 27.64
N MET A 198 -6.26 8.08 28.07
CA MET A 198 -6.62 9.22 28.93
C MET A 198 -6.00 9.05 30.33
N ILE A 199 -6.01 7.82 30.86
CA ILE A 199 -5.35 7.50 32.13
C ILE A 199 -3.83 7.65 32.03
N GLU A 200 -3.21 7.22 30.92
CA GLU A 200 -1.77 7.38 30.65
C GLU A 200 -1.36 8.85 30.69
N LEU A 201 -2.13 9.75 30.05
CA LEU A 201 -1.85 11.18 30.06
C LEU A 201 -1.90 11.75 31.48
N LEU A 202 -2.92 11.40 32.25
CA LEU A 202 -3.12 11.92 33.61
C LEU A 202 -2.01 11.45 34.56
N ALA A 203 -1.68 10.15 34.53
CA ALA A 203 -0.57 9.59 35.30
C ALA A 203 0.78 10.14 34.84
N GLY A 204 0.96 10.35 33.54
CA GLY A 204 2.18 10.94 32.99
C GLY A 204 2.38 12.39 33.44
N LYS A 205 1.31 13.19 33.45
CA LYS A 205 1.36 14.58 33.93
C LYS A 205 1.65 14.64 35.43
N ALA A 206 0.93 13.84 36.24
CA ALA A 206 1.16 13.77 37.68
C ALA A 206 2.59 13.30 38.01
N GLY A 207 3.09 12.28 37.32
CA GLY A 207 4.45 11.76 37.53
C GLY A 207 5.56 12.75 37.18
N VAL A 208 5.38 13.56 36.13
CA VAL A 208 6.37 14.60 35.77
C VAL A 208 6.43 15.71 36.84
N LEU A 209 5.29 16.07 37.43
CA LEU A 209 5.22 17.12 38.45
C LEU A 209 5.78 16.68 39.81
N ASP A 210 5.46 15.45 40.24
CA ASP A 210 5.98 14.84 41.47
C ASP A 210 7.45 14.39 41.33
N GLY A 211 7.94 14.24 40.09
CA GLY A 211 9.29 13.75 39.79
C GLY A 211 9.44 12.22 39.90
N SER A 212 8.32 11.50 40.01
CA SER A 212 8.29 10.04 40.14
C SER A 212 7.70 9.35 38.89
N LEU A 213 8.28 8.22 38.49
CA LEU A 213 7.74 7.40 37.40
C LEU A 213 6.53 6.61 37.90
N GLN A 214 5.37 6.87 37.30
CA GLN A 214 4.11 6.20 37.66
C GLN A 214 3.94 4.86 36.91
N TYR A 215 3.26 3.91 37.55
CA TYR A 215 3.09 2.56 37.01
C TYR A 215 1.67 2.35 36.46
N GLY A 216 1.58 1.87 35.22
CA GLY A 216 0.33 1.45 34.57
C GLY A 216 0.33 -0.05 34.26
N THR A 217 0.68 -0.90 35.22
CA THR A 217 0.73 -2.36 35.06
C THR A 217 -0.66 -2.96 34.92
N ALA A 218 -0.80 -4.06 34.17
CA ALA A 218 -2.09 -4.75 34.05
C ALA A 218 -2.65 -5.16 35.41
N PHE A 219 -3.96 -4.96 35.62
CA PHE A 219 -4.69 -5.27 36.86
C PHE A 219 -4.22 -4.53 38.13
N GLY A 220 -3.36 -3.52 37.99
CA GLY A 220 -2.86 -2.72 39.10
C GLY A 220 -2.35 -1.37 38.64
N GLY A 221 -1.35 -0.85 39.35
CA GLY A 221 -0.76 0.46 39.06
C GLY A 221 -1.39 1.60 39.86
N SER A 222 -0.99 2.82 39.51
CA SER A 222 -1.41 4.04 40.18
C SER A 222 -2.87 4.36 39.87
N LYS A 223 -3.69 4.58 40.89
CA LYS A 223 -5.12 4.90 40.74
C LYS A 223 -5.30 6.34 40.27
N VAL A 224 -6.36 6.57 39.48
CA VAL A 224 -6.70 7.91 38.94
C VAL A 224 -6.91 8.92 40.08
N GLU A 225 -7.57 8.52 41.16
CA GLU A 225 -7.84 9.39 42.32
C GLU A 225 -6.56 9.94 42.97
N ASP A 226 -5.56 9.08 43.15
CA ASP A 226 -4.28 9.48 43.75
C ASP A 226 -3.53 10.43 42.80
N MET A 227 -3.56 10.16 41.49
CA MET A 227 -2.94 11.04 40.49
C MET A 227 -3.64 12.40 40.40
N SER A 228 -4.96 12.44 40.52
CA SER A 228 -5.73 13.68 40.56
C SER A 228 -5.40 14.53 41.80
N ARG A 229 -5.11 13.91 42.95
CA ARG A 229 -4.66 14.65 44.15
C ARG A 229 -3.30 15.30 43.93
N ILE A 230 -2.34 14.56 43.37
CA ILE A 230 -1.02 15.10 43.00
C ILE A 230 -1.16 16.30 42.06
N LEU A 231 -2.03 16.21 41.04
CA LEU A 231 -2.29 17.33 40.14
C LEU A 231 -2.80 18.57 40.88
N VAL A 232 -3.74 18.40 41.81
CA VAL A 232 -4.30 19.50 42.63
C VAL A 232 -3.24 20.10 43.56
N ASP A 233 -2.40 19.29 44.17
CA ASP A 233 -1.32 19.74 45.06
C ASP A 233 -0.31 20.63 44.31
N HIS A 234 -0.11 20.38 43.01
CA HIS A 234 0.71 21.20 42.11
C HIS A 234 -0.06 22.32 41.39
N GLY A 235 -1.32 22.59 41.75
CA GLY A 235 -2.12 23.69 41.20
C GLY A 235 -2.76 23.41 39.84
N PHE A 236 -2.75 22.17 39.35
CA PHE A 236 -3.44 21.76 38.13
C PHE A 236 -4.85 21.25 38.41
N ASN A 237 -5.67 21.23 37.36
CA ASN A 237 -7.01 20.67 37.43
C ASN A 237 -6.97 19.15 37.70
N TYR A 238 -7.86 18.67 38.58
CA TYR A 238 -8.00 17.24 38.91
C TYR A 238 -8.26 16.36 37.68
N ALA A 239 -8.89 16.92 36.64
CA ALA A 239 -9.20 16.23 35.38
C ALA A 239 -8.07 16.30 34.34
N GLY A 240 -6.94 16.96 34.65
CA GLY A 240 -5.83 17.15 33.70
C GLY A 240 -6.18 18.00 32.47
N LYS A 241 -7.22 18.83 32.55
CA LYS A 241 -7.61 19.77 31.50
C LYS A 241 -7.13 21.18 31.86
N ASP A 242 -6.39 21.78 30.95
CA ASP A 242 -5.85 23.13 31.10
C ASP A 242 -6.59 24.11 30.17
N MET A 243 -6.55 25.39 30.51
CA MET A 243 -6.97 26.46 29.62
C MET A 243 -5.82 26.78 28.68
N LEU A 244 -6.07 26.76 27.37
CA LEU A 244 -5.08 27.13 26.36
C LEU A 244 -5.49 28.41 25.66
N THR A 245 -4.49 29.20 25.28
CA THR A 245 -4.65 30.37 24.43
C THR A 245 -4.31 29.99 22.99
N SER A 246 -5.13 30.45 22.04
CA SER A 246 -4.93 30.22 20.61
C SER A 246 -3.71 30.99 20.12
N GLY A 247 -2.75 30.32 19.48
CA GLY A 247 -1.58 30.97 18.89
C GLY A 247 -1.92 31.88 17.70
N ILE A 248 -3.03 31.60 17.00
CA ILE A 248 -3.43 32.33 15.80
C ILE A 248 -4.15 33.65 16.16
N THR A 249 -5.09 33.58 17.10
CA THR A 249 -5.93 34.74 17.46
C THR A 249 -5.43 35.47 18.71
N GLY A 250 -4.64 34.80 19.56
CA GLY A 250 -4.23 35.32 20.87
C GLY A 250 -5.34 35.26 21.93
N GLU A 251 -6.52 34.75 21.59
CA GLU A 251 -7.66 34.64 22.51
C GLU A 251 -7.65 33.29 23.24
N GLN A 252 -8.20 33.27 24.45
CA GLN A 252 -8.39 32.04 25.22
C GLN A 252 -9.42 31.13 24.53
N MET A 253 -9.15 29.83 24.51
CA MET A 253 -10.10 28.86 23.97
C MET A 253 -11.33 28.74 24.87
N GLU A 254 -12.51 28.69 24.27
CA GLU A 254 -13.79 28.56 25.00
C GLU A 254 -13.91 27.26 25.81
N ALA A 255 -13.14 26.23 25.46
CA ALA A 255 -13.15 24.92 26.10
C ALA A 255 -11.78 24.53 26.67
N TYR A 256 -11.79 23.89 27.83
CA TYR A 256 -10.58 23.31 28.42
C TYR A 256 -10.03 22.17 27.57
N VAL A 257 -8.73 22.21 27.32
CA VAL A 257 -8.03 21.22 26.52
C VAL A 257 -7.37 20.19 27.42
N PHE A 258 -7.64 18.92 27.15
CA PHE A 258 -6.96 17.81 27.80
C PHE A 258 -5.53 17.71 27.26
N PHE A 259 -4.54 18.04 28.10
CA PHE A 259 -3.15 18.23 27.71
C PHE A 259 -2.20 17.57 28.70
N GLY A 260 -1.19 16.87 28.19
CA GLY A 260 -0.17 16.21 29.00
C GLY A 260 0.72 15.27 28.19
N PRO A 261 1.76 14.69 28.82
CA PRO A 261 2.72 13.83 28.16
C PRO A 261 2.10 12.47 27.82
N ILE A 262 2.25 12.05 26.56
CA ILE A 262 1.85 10.73 26.07
C ILE A 262 3.00 10.13 25.27
N TYR A 263 3.24 8.84 25.43
CA TYR A 263 4.30 8.15 24.70
C TYR A 263 3.83 7.77 23.28
N TYR A 264 4.36 8.47 22.28
CA TYR A 264 4.17 8.16 20.86
C TYR A 264 5.37 7.39 20.28
N GLN A 265 5.07 6.43 19.41
CA GLN A 265 6.02 5.63 18.68
C GLN A 265 6.00 6.02 17.19
N LYS A 266 7.16 6.28 16.60
CA LYS A 266 7.30 6.43 15.15
C LYS A 266 7.36 5.05 14.49
N LEU A 267 6.51 4.80 13.51
CA LEU A 267 6.49 3.52 12.79
C LEU A 267 7.45 3.51 11.60
N LYS A 268 7.85 2.31 11.17
CA LYS A 268 8.70 2.10 9.97
C LYS A 268 8.05 2.56 8.66
N HIS A 269 6.76 2.86 8.66
CA HIS A 269 5.99 3.22 7.47
C HIS A 269 6.16 4.70 7.12
N MET A 270 7.32 5.04 6.56
CA MET A 270 7.63 6.39 6.08
C MET A 270 7.15 6.61 4.65
N VAL A 271 6.85 7.85 4.28
CA VAL A 271 6.31 8.20 2.95
C VAL A 271 7.36 8.10 1.86
N MET A 272 8.60 8.53 2.11
CA MET A 272 9.72 8.37 1.17
C MET A 272 9.87 6.92 0.63
N ASP A 273 9.60 5.92 1.47
CA ASP A 273 9.71 4.51 1.09
C ASP A 273 8.47 3.98 0.35
N LYS A 274 7.39 4.75 0.28
CA LYS A 274 6.15 4.38 -0.42
C LYS A 274 5.96 5.14 -1.73
N MET A 275 6.49 6.35 -1.85
CA MET A 275 6.39 7.13 -3.08
C MET A 275 7.00 6.35 -4.26
N HIS A 276 6.19 6.05 -5.27
CA HIS A 276 6.59 5.31 -6.46
C HIS A 276 5.83 5.83 -7.67
N ALA A 277 6.56 6.14 -8.75
CA ALA A 277 6.00 6.61 -10.00
C ALA A 277 6.78 6.01 -11.16
N ARG A 278 6.08 5.75 -12.27
CA ARG A 278 6.65 5.20 -13.50
C ARG A 278 6.00 5.88 -14.71
N ALA A 279 6.82 6.43 -15.60
CA ALA A 279 6.37 6.89 -16.91
C ALA A 279 6.51 5.77 -17.96
N ARG A 280 7.74 5.42 -18.31
CA ARG A 280 8.11 4.25 -19.12
C ARG A 280 9.26 3.53 -18.43
N GLY A 281 9.38 2.23 -18.67
CA GLY A 281 10.41 1.42 -18.01
C GLY A 281 10.63 0.11 -18.76
N PRO A 282 11.55 -0.73 -18.26
CA PRO A 282 11.83 -2.02 -18.87
C PRO A 282 10.57 -2.89 -18.90
N ARG A 283 10.55 -3.77 -19.90
CA ARG A 283 9.51 -4.77 -20.11
C ARG A 283 10.09 -6.15 -19.88
N ALA A 284 9.27 -7.06 -19.36
CA ALA A 284 9.63 -8.46 -19.24
C ALA A 284 9.90 -9.04 -20.62
N THR A 285 10.98 -9.82 -20.77
CA THR A 285 11.38 -10.38 -22.06
C THR A 285 10.34 -11.32 -22.65
N LEU A 286 9.70 -12.14 -21.80
CA LEU A 286 8.71 -13.13 -22.22
C LEU A 286 7.39 -12.47 -22.65
N THR A 287 6.74 -11.74 -21.75
CA THR A 287 5.37 -11.21 -21.94
C THR A 287 5.34 -9.78 -22.49
N ARG A 288 6.49 -9.09 -22.59
CA ARG A 288 6.58 -7.66 -22.94
C ARG A 288 5.76 -6.72 -22.05
N GLN A 289 5.30 -7.20 -20.90
CA GLN A 289 4.59 -6.38 -19.92
C GLN A 289 5.57 -5.55 -19.09
N PRO A 290 5.12 -4.44 -18.49
CA PRO A 290 5.86 -3.74 -17.45
C PRO A 290 6.40 -4.72 -16.39
N THR A 291 7.66 -4.55 -15.99
CA THR A 291 8.26 -5.31 -14.88
C THR A 291 7.47 -5.17 -13.58
N GLU A 292 7.56 -6.17 -12.71
CA GLU A 292 7.02 -6.10 -11.35
C GLU A 292 8.04 -5.55 -10.35
N GLY A 293 7.53 -4.87 -9.33
CA GLY A 293 8.31 -4.41 -8.17
C GLY A 293 9.05 -3.09 -8.37
N ARG A 294 9.03 -2.24 -7.34
CA ARG A 294 9.66 -0.90 -7.33
C ARG A 294 11.15 -0.93 -7.66
N SER A 295 11.89 -1.91 -7.14
CA SER A 295 13.35 -2.03 -7.34
C SER A 295 13.76 -2.34 -8.78
N ARG A 296 12.82 -2.81 -9.61
CA ARG A 296 13.00 -3.13 -11.05
C ARG A 296 12.27 -2.12 -11.94
N GLU A 297 12.00 -0.92 -11.41
CA GLU A 297 11.22 0.14 -12.08
C GLU A 297 9.84 -0.34 -12.53
N GLY A 298 9.23 -1.21 -11.72
CA GLY A 298 7.98 -1.87 -12.05
C GLY A 298 6.78 -0.93 -12.11
N GLY A 299 5.78 -1.29 -12.90
CA GLY A 299 4.52 -0.56 -12.97
C GLY A 299 3.57 -0.95 -11.83
N LEU A 300 2.54 -0.13 -11.61
CA LEU A 300 1.40 -0.57 -10.81
C LEU A 300 0.54 -1.52 -11.66
N ARG A 301 0.02 -2.56 -11.02
CA ARG A 301 -0.84 -3.55 -11.65
C ARG A 301 -2.29 -3.09 -11.54
N LEU A 302 -3.00 -3.05 -12.66
CA LEU A 302 -4.46 -3.02 -12.69
C LEU A 302 -4.95 -4.47 -12.64
N GLY A 303 -5.56 -4.88 -11.54
CA GLY A 303 -6.04 -6.23 -11.33
C GLY A 303 -7.45 -6.43 -11.89
N GLU A 304 -8.01 -7.60 -11.57
CA GLU A 304 -9.37 -7.97 -11.93
C GLU A 304 -10.41 -7.09 -11.24
N MET A 305 -10.24 -6.83 -9.95
CA MET A 305 -11.18 -5.99 -9.20
C MET A 305 -11.22 -4.56 -9.76
N GLU A 306 -10.07 -3.99 -10.09
CA GLU A 306 -10.00 -2.64 -10.66
C GLU A 306 -10.59 -2.59 -12.08
N ARG A 307 -10.42 -3.65 -12.88
CA ARG A 307 -11.08 -3.78 -14.19
C ARG A 307 -12.60 -3.77 -14.01
N ASP A 308 -13.12 -4.56 -13.07
CA ASP A 308 -14.57 -4.69 -12.87
C ASP A 308 -15.18 -3.37 -12.37
N CYS A 309 -14.46 -2.60 -11.55
CA CYS A 309 -14.84 -1.23 -11.22
C CYS A 309 -14.98 -0.34 -12.48
N LEU A 310 -14.02 -0.39 -13.41
CA LEU A 310 -14.07 0.40 -14.64
C LEU A 310 -15.22 -0.03 -15.58
N ILE A 311 -15.53 -1.33 -15.61
CA ILE A 311 -16.69 -1.86 -16.34
C ILE A 311 -17.99 -1.33 -15.70
N GLY A 312 -18.08 -1.31 -14.37
CA GLY A 312 -19.22 -0.75 -13.64
C GLY A 312 -19.49 0.72 -13.94
N TYR A 313 -18.44 1.52 -14.20
CA TYR A 313 -18.58 2.90 -14.67
C TYR A 313 -19.00 3.02 -16.15
N GLY A 314 -18.91 1.94 -16.94
CA GLY A 314 -19.19 1.97 -18.39
C GLY A 314 -18.08 2.64 -19.22
N ALA A 315 -16.86 2.79 -18.67
CA ALA A 315 -15.76 3.52 -19.31
C ALA A 315 -14.98 2.66 -20.33
N THR A 316 -15.62 2.33 -21.45
CA THR A 316 -15.07 1.41 -22.47
C THR A 316 -13.75 1.88 -23.11
N GLN A 317 -13.64 3.17 -23.43
CA GLN A 317 -12.41 3.72 -24.02
C GLN A 317 -11.23 3.74 -23.04
N LEU A 318 -11.51 4.00 -21.76
CA LEU A 318 -10.49 3.96 -20.72
C LEU A 318 -9.97 2.53 -20.49
N LEU A 319 -10.85 1.52 -20.56
CA LEU A 319 -10.45 0.12 -20.52
C LEU A 319 -9.51 -0.25 -21.67
N LEU A 320 -9.83 0.17 -22.91
CA LEU A 320 -8.98 -0.05 -24.08
C LEU A 320 -7.61 0.62 -23.90
N GLU A 321 -7.59 1.87 -23.43
CA GLU A 321 -6.35 2.62 -23.20
C GLU A 321 -5.46 1.95 -22.14
N ARG A 322 -6.04 1.58 -21.00
CA ARG A 322 -5.28 1.07 -19.85
C ARG A 322 -4.83 -0.37 -20.04
N LEU A 323 -5.69 -1.25 -20.56
CA LEU A 323 -5.38 -2.67 -20.71
C LEU A 323 -4.58 -2.98 -21.97
N MET A 324 -4.81 -2.27 -23.08
CA MET A 324 -4.18 -2.60 -24.37
C MET A 324 -3.14 -1.56 -24.79
N LEU A 325 -3.51 -0.29 -24.89
CA LEU A 325 -2.61 0.74 -25.46
C LEU A 325 -1.40 1.03 -24.56
N SER A 326 -1.63 1.14 -23.25
CA SER A 326 -0.59 1.50 -22.26
C SER A 326 0.28 0.32 -21.83
N SER A 327 -0.20 -0.91 -21.99
CA SER A 327 0.49 -2.14 -21.59
C SER A 327 1.36 -2.69 -22.72
N ASP A 328 0.76 -3.49 -23.60
CA ASP A 328 1.46 -4.41 -24.50
C ASP A 328 0.80 -4.47 -25.90
N LYS A 329 0.46 -3.32 -26.47
CA LYS A 329 0.04 -3.19 -27.88
C LYS A 329 1.02 -3.93 -28.81
N PHE A 330 0.51 -4.86 -29.61
CA PHE A 330 1.28 -5.59 -30.60
C PHE A 330 0.51 -5.70 -31.94
N GLU A 331 1.23 -5.61 -33.05
CA GLU A 331 0.68 -5.71 -34.40
C GLU A 331 0.99 -7.10 -34.98
N VAL A 332 -0.05 -7.81 -35.41
CA VAL A 332 0.01 -9.17 -35.95
C VAL A 332 -0.55 -9.21 -37.36
N HIS A 333 0.01 -10.08 -38.20
CA HIS A 333 -0.59 -10.44 -39.48
C HIS A 333 -1.38 -11.74 -39.31
N ALA A 334 -2.67 -11.74 -39.63
CA ALA A 334 -3.52 -12.93 -39.60
C ALA A 334 -4.02 -13.25 -41.02
N CYS A 335 -4.06 -14.53 -41.38
CA CYS A 335 -4.60 -14.95 -42.67
C CYS A 335 -6.13 -15.00 -42.64
N GLU A 336 -6.80 -14.42 -43.62
CA GLU A 336 -8.27 -14.40 -43.69
C GLU A 336 -8.87 -15.78 -43.97
N VAL A 337 -8.12 -16.65 -44.68
CA VAL A 337 -8.61 -17.98 -45.07
C VAL A 337 -8.44 -19.00 -43.96
N CYS A 338 -7.26 -19.06 -43.32
CA CYS A 338 -6.96 -20.08 -42.32
C CYS A 338 -7.00 -19.57 -40.86
N GLY A 339 -7.18 -18.27 -40.62
CA GLY A 339 -7.23 -17.67 -39.28
C GLY A 339 -5.89 -17.67 -38.51
N LEU A 340 -4.86 -18.34 -39.03
CA LEU A 340 -3.56 -18.46 -38.36
C LEU A 340 -2.73 -17.18 -38.52
N MET A 341 -1.94 -16.91 -37.48
CA MET A 341 -0.99 -15.80 -37.46
C MET A 341 0.19 -16.10 -38.39
N GLY A 342 0.47 -15.18 -39.30
CA GLY A 342 1.62 -15.22 -40.20
C GLY A 342 2.77 -14.32 -39.70
N TYR A 343 3.95 -14.53 -40.30
CA TYR A 343 5.13 -13.72 -40.04
C TYR A 343 5.44 -12.86 -41.26
N ASN A 344 5.66 -11.56 -41.05
CA ASN A 344 6.05 -10.62 -42.11
C ASN A 344 5.17 -10.68 -43.38
N GLY A 345 3.84 -10.72 -43.21
CA GLY A 345 2.89 -10.78 -44.33
C GLY A 345 2.85 -12.11 -45.08
N TRP A 346 3.42 -13.18 -44.51
CA TRP A 346 3.41 -14.52 -45.08
C TRP A 346 2.68 -15.51 -44.16
N CYS A 347 1.71 -16.24 -44.71
CA CYS A 347 1.08 -17.36 -44.03
C CYS A 347 1.93 -18.63 -44.19
N ALA A 348 2.43 -19.19 -43.09
CA ALA A 348 3.19 -20.45 -43.13
C ALA A 348 2.35 -21.66 -43.58
N TYR A 349 1.05 -21.64 -43.29
CA TYR A 349 0.13 -22.73 -43.61
C TYR A 349 -0.32 -22.70 -45.07
N CYS A 350 -0.93 -21.59 -45.52
CA CYS A 350 -1.39 -21.41 -46.90
C CYS A 350 -0.26 -21.10 -47.89
N LYS A 351 0.96 -20.83 -47.41
CA LYS A 351 2.14 -20.47 -48.22
C LYS A 351 1.83 -19.35 -49.23
N SER A 352 1.08 -18.35 -48.78
CA SER A 352 0.61 -17.24 -49.60
C SER A 352 0.61 -15.96 -48.77
N SER A 353 0.87 -14.84 -49.43
CA SER A 353 0.79 -13.48 -48.88
C SER A 353 -0.49 -12.73 -49.28
N LYS A 354 -1.33 -13.32 -50.16
CA LYS A 354 -2.44 -12.60 -50.80
C LYS A 354 -3.58 -12.20 -49.85
N SER A 355 -3.83 -12.98 -48.82
CA SER A 355 -5.00 -12.82 -47.91
C SER A 355 -4.56 -12.60 -46.46
N MET A 356 -3.67 -11.62 -46.23
CA MET A 356 -3.13 -11.29 -44.91
C MET A 356 -3.66 -9.95 -44.40
N ALA A 357 -4.39 -9.97 -43.28
CA ALA A 357 -4.89 -8.79 -42.60
C ALA A 357 -3.94 -8.34 -41.46
N LYS A 358 -3.82 -7.03 -41.25
CA LYS A 358 -3.08 -6.45 -40.11
C LYS A 358 -4.06 -6.21 -38.96
N LEU A 359 -3.79 -6.80 -37.80
CA LEU A 359 -4.60 -6.66 -36.59
C LEU A 359 -3.74 -6.13 -35.43
N VAL A 360 -4.34 -5.30 -34.59
CA VAL A 360 -3.70 -4.84 -33.34
C VAL A 360 -4.36 -5.60 -32.20
N ILE A 361 -3.56 -6.35 -31.44
CA ILE A 361 -4.01 -7.12 -30.28
C ILE A 361 -3.02 -6.96 -29.12
N PRO A 362 -3.44 -7.21 -27.86
CA PRO A 362 -2.50 -7.33 -26.75
C PRO A 362 -1.51 -8.48 -26.99
N TYR A 363 -0.24 -8.28 -26.65
CA TYR A 363 0.78 -9.32 -26.78
C TYR A 363 0.45 -10.55 -25.93
N ALA A 364 -0.16 -10.36 -24.76
CA ALA A 364 -0.65 -11.46 -23.93
C ALA A 364 -1.63 -12.38 -24.69
N ALA A 365 -2.52 -11.82 -25.53
CA ALA A 365 -3.45 -12.62 -26.34
C ALA A 365 -2.72 -13.41 -27.43
N LYS A 366 -1.70 -12.81 -28.06
CA LYS A 366 -0.84 -13.53 -29.01
C LYS A 366 -0.14 -14.72 -28.34
N LEU A 367 0.43 -14.50 -27.15
CA LEU A 367 1.15 -15.54 -26.41
C LEU A 367 0.20 -16.69 -26.03
N LEU A 368 -1.01 -16.37 -25.57
CA LEU A 368 -2.05 -17.36 -25.28
C LEU A 368 -2.34 -18.24 -26.50
N PHE A 369 -2.51 -17.66 -27.70
CA PHE A 369 -2.72 -18.46 -28.92
C PHE A 369 -1.53 -19.36 -29.25
N GLN A 370 -0.30 -18.92 -29.00
CA GLN A 370 0.89 -19.74 -29.21
C GLN A 370 0.96 -20.91 -28.23
N GLU A 371 0.61 -20.68 -26.96
CA GLU A 371 0.55 -21.73 -25.93
C GLU A 371 -0.56 -22.75 -26.24
N SER A 372 -1.75 -22.29 -26.64
CA SER A 372 -2.84 -23.18 -27.05
C SER A 372 -2.51 -23.99 -28.30
N THR A 373 -1.67 -23.48 -29.21
CA THR A 373 -1.22 -24.23 -30.40
C THR A 373 -0.19 -25.30 -30.03
N PHE A 374 0.58 -25.08 -28.95
CA PHE A 374 1.62 -26.00 -28.49
C PHE A 374 1.10 -27.11 -27.57
N GLN A 375 -0.11 -26.97 -27.01
CA GLN A 375 -0.72 -28.05 -26.23
C GLN A 375 -0.81 -29.32 -27.09
N PRO A 376 -0.13 -30.41 -26.72
CA PRO A 376 -0.26 -31.67 -27.45
C PRO A 376 -1.72 -32.11 -27.37
N GLN A 377 -2.27 -32.52 -28.52
CA GLN A 377 -3.62 -33.11 -28.65
C GLN A 377 -3.72 -34.49 -27.96
N THR A 378 -3.18 -34.65 -26.75
CA THR A 378 -3.21 -35.92 -26.02
C THR A 378 -4.52 -36.14 -25.26
N GLU A 379 -5.37 -35.12 -25.11
CA GLU A 379 -6.66 -35.26 -24.39
C GLU A 379 -7.89 -34.92 -25.25
N ALA A 380 -7.71 -34.45 -26.49
CA ALA A 380 -8.81 -34.07 -27.37
C ALA A 380 -9.49 -35.26 -28.10
N ARG A 381 -8.94 -36.48 -27.98
CA ARG A 381 -9.55 -37.70 -28.57
C ARG A 381 -10.70 -38.28 -27.74
N ASP A 382 -10.85 -37.90 -26.48
CA ASP A 382 -11.84 -38.52 -25.59
C ASP A 382 -13.21 -37.81 -25.58
N TYR A 383 -13.37 -36.72 -26.34
CA TYR A 383 -14.61 -35.93 -26.39
C TYR A 383 -15.42 -36.06 -27.69
N GLU A 384 -14.87 -36.67 -28.75
CA GLU A 384 -15.62 -36.87 -30.02
C GLU A 384 -16.56 -38.10 -29.98
N GLU A 385 -16.57 -38.89 -28.90
CA GLU A 385 -17.36 -40.13 -28.80
C GLU A 385 -18.69 -39.98 -28.02
N ARG A 386 -19.18 -38.75 -27.77
CA ARG A 386 -20.41 -38.50 -26.99
C ARG A 386 -21.51 -37.70 -27.68
N ASP A 387 -21.56 -37.72 -29.01
CA ASP A 387 -22.72 -37.22 -29.75
C ASP A 387 -23.66 -38.38 -30.14
N GLU A 388 -24.36 -38.94 -29.16
CA GLU A 388 -25.64 -39.63 -29.44
C GLU A 388 -26.75 -38.56 -29.59
N PRO A 389 -27.64 -38.67 -30.60
CA PRO A 389 -28.72 -37.71 -30.76
C PRO A 389 -29.71 -37.80 -29.60
N LEU A 390 -30.00 -36.65 -28.97
CA LEU A 390 -31.01 -36.54 -27.91
C LEU A 390 -32.39 -37.03 -28.41
N GLN A 391 -32.97 -38.00 -27.69
CA GLN A 391 -34.39 -38.31 -27.82
C GLN A 391 -35.24 -37.19 -27.20
N PRO A 392 -36.41 -36.87 -27.78
CA PRO A 392 -37.16 -35.66 -27.47
C PRO A 392 -38.11 -35.78 -26.27
N ASP A 393 -37.67 -36.33 -25.13
CA ASP A 393 -38.56 -36.48 -23.97
C ASP A 393 -37.81 -36.82 -22.66
N GLU A 394 -37.04 -35.86 -22.13
CA GLU A 394 -36.60 -35.87 -20.72
C GLU A 394 -37.07 -34.60 -19.99
N SER A 395 -37.74 -34.78 -18.85
CA SER A 395 -38.21 -33.68 -18.01
C SER A 395 -37.05 -32.97 -17.29
N LEU A 396 -37.18 -31.65 -17.11
CA LEU A 396 -36.14 -30.75 -16.55
C LEU A 396 -35.53 -31.20 -15.21
N ALA A 397 -36.24 -32.01 -14.43
CA ALA A 397 -35.75 -32.56 -13.16
C ALA A 397 -34.61 -33.58 -13.33
N ASN A 398 -34.61 -34.36 -14.43
CA ASN A 398 -33.58 -35.38 -14.69
C ASN A 398 -32.28 -34.76 -15.23
N LEU A 399 -32.35 -33.59 -15.85
CA LEU A 399 -31.19 -32.84 -16.34
C LEU A 399 -30.34 -32.28 -15.19
N ASP A 400 -30.96 -31.72 -14.15
CA ASP A 400 -30.24 -31.19 -12.98
C ASP A 400 -29.55 -32.31 -12.16
N GLU A 401 -30.17 -33.49 -12.06
CA GLU A 401 -29.52 -34.64 -11.43
C GLU A 401 -28.34 -35.16 -12.26
N ARG A 402 -28.44 -35.17 -13.59
CA ARG A 402 -27.37 -35.63 -14.48
C ARG A 402 -26.18 -34.66 -14.49
N VAL A 403 -26.45 -33.35 -14.49
CA VAL A 403 -25.41 -32.31 -14.36
C VAL A 403 -24.70 -32.40 -13.01
N ASN A 404 -25.45 -32.59 -11.91
CA ASN A 404 -24.86 -32.74 -10.58
C ASN A 404 -24.06 -34.04 -10.42
N ARG A 405 -24.46 -35.12 -11.09
CA ARG A 405 -23.72 -36.40 -11.10
C ARG A 405 -22.39 -36.27 -11.85
N ASN A 406 -22.41 -35.69 -13.04
CA ASN A 406 -21.19 -35.42 -13.83
C ASN A 406 -20.22 -34.46 -13.09
N ARG A 407 -20.76 -33.54 -12.29
CA ARG A 407 -19.96 -32.61 -11.46
C ARG A 407 -19.30 -33.29 -10.27
N ARG A 408 -19.94 -34.31 -9.67
CA ARG A 408 -19.35 -35.17 -8.63
C ARG A 408 -18.27 -36.08 -9.20
N ASP A 409 -18.53 -36.71 -10.34
CA ASP A 409 -17.55 -37.59 -10.99
C ASP A 409 -16.29 -36.84 -11.47
N ALA A 410 -16.43 -35.55 -11.84
CA ALA A 410 -15.30 -34.69 -12.16
C ALA A 410 -14.46 -34.34 -10.92
N LEU A 411 -15.11 -34.05 -9.78
CA LEU A 411 -14.45 -33.79 -8.50
C LEU A 411 -13.73 -35.04 -7.95
N ASP A 412 -14.32 -36.22 -8.10
CA ASP A 412 -13.70 -37.49 -7.66
C ASP A 412 -12.48 -37.88 -8.52
N ARG A 413 -12.46 -37.48 -9.81
CA ARG A 413 -11.29 -37.65 -10.69
C ARG A 413 -10.15 -36.70 -10.35
N GLU A 414 -10.46 -35.44 -10.00
CA GLU A 414 -9.46 -34.48 -9.51
C GLU A 414 -8.85 -34.90 -8.17
N PHE A 415 -9.67 -35.50 -7.29
CA PHE A 415 -9.21 -36.00 -5.99
C PHE A 415 -8.26 -37.21 -6.12
N ASN A 416 -8.53 -38.11 -7.08
CA ASN A 416 -7.68 -39.29 -7.31
C ASN A 416 -6.36 -38.95 -8.04
N ASN A 417 -6.34 -37.98 -8.95
CA ASN A 417 -5.11 -37.60 -9.68
C ASN A 417 -4.07 -36.88 -8.81
N GLN A 418 -4.45 -36.30 -7.67
CA GLN A 418 -3.51 -35.70 -6.72
C GLN A 418 -2.79 -36.71 -5.82
N SER A 419 -3.21 -37.98 -5.81
CA SER A 419 -2.63 -39.02 -4.94
C SER A 419 -1.40 -39.73 -5.52
N GLY A 420 -0.96 -39.37 -6.73
CA GLY A 420 0.08 -40.06 -7.49
C GLY A 420 1.46 -39.40 -7.50
N SER A 421 1.93 -38.70 -6.45
CA SER A 421 3.37 -38.38 -6.34
C SER A 421 3.86 -38.13 -4.90
N THR A 422 4.82 -38.96 -4.50
CA THR A 422 5.82 -38.78 -3.42
C THR A 422 5.35 -38.71 -1.95
N HIS A 423 5.70 -39.78 -1.21
CA HIS A 423 5.82 -39.81 0.25
C HIS A 423 6.73 -38.70 0.78
N ILE A 424 6.16 -37.68 1.44
CA ILE A 424 6.81 -36.93 2.52
C ILE A 424 5.81 -36.77 3.65
N ASN A 425 6.26 -37.15 4.85
CA ASN A 425 5.51 -37.28 6.09
C ASN A 425 4.91 -35.93 6.56
N TRP A 426 3.60 -35.74 6.39
CA TRP A 426 2.83 -34.58 6.88
C TRP A 426 2.03 -34.87 8.16
N ALA A 427 2.28 -35.97 8.84
CA ALA A 427 1.56 -36.36 10.06
C ALA A 427 2.07 -35.68 11.35
N GLU A 428 3.23 -34.99 11.33
CA GLU A 428 3.79 -34.32 12.53
C GLU A 428 3.64 -32.80 12.57
N LYS A 429 3.10 -32.15 11.54
CA LYS A 429 2.87 -30.67 11.55
C LYS A 429 1.42 -30.23 11.66
N GLY A 430 0.46 -31.17 11.60
CA GLY A 430 -0.98 -30.88 11.77
C GLY A 430 -1.46 -30.83 13.23
N LYS A 431 -0.72 -31.40 14.18
CA LYS A 431 -1.11 -31.48 15.61
C LYS A 431 -0.74 -30.25 16.46
N LEU A 432 -0.11 -29.22 15.89
CA LEU A 432 0.25 -27.99 16.62
C LEU A 432 -0.51 -26.75 16.17
N LYS A 433 -1.52 -26.90 15.29
CA LYS A 433 -2.32 -25.78 14.78
C LYS A 433 -3.83 -25.93 14.90
N ALA A 434 -4.33 -27.09 15.33
CA ALA A 434 -5.76 -27.32 15.58
C ALA A 434 -6.18 -27.01 17.03
N ASP A 435 -5.26 -27.02 18.00
CA ASP A 435 -5.59 -26.78 19.42
C ASP A 435 -5.66 -25.28 19.81
N ALA A 436 -5.65 -24.36 18.85
CA ALA A 436 -5.61 -22.91 19.13
C ALA A 436 -6.82 -22.11 18.62
N ILE A 437 -7.81 -22.75 17.98
CA ILE A 437 -8.94 -22.04 17.33
C ILE A 437 -10.33 -22.53 17.78
N ASP A 438 -10.42 -23.49 18.71
CA ASP A 438 -11.71 -23.96 19.28
C ASP A 438 -12.01 -23.43 20.70
N VAL A 439 -11.47 -22.27 21.06
CA VAL A 439 -11.95 -21.48 22.20
C VAL A 439 -12.52 -20.19 21.61
N TRP A 440 -13.77 -19.86 21.94
CA TRP A 440 -14.53 -18.68 21.50
C TRP A 440 -15.38 -18.85 20.23
N TRP A 441 -16.31 -19.81 20.22
CA TRP A 441 -17.73 -19.56 19.89
C TRP A 441 -18.55 -20.86 19.97
N GLN A 442 -19.31 -21.06 21.05
CA GLN A 442 -20.54 -21.85 21.00
C GLN A 442 -21.62 -21.25 21.92
N PRO A 443 -22.89 -21.20 21.47
CA PRO A 443 -24.02 -20.73 22.26
C PRO A 443 -24.54 -21.87 23.15
N THR A 444 -24.61 -21.67 24.47
CA THR A 444 -25.16 -22.69 25.38
C THR A 444 -26.59 -22.36 25.80
N SER A 445 -27.49 -23.22 25.35
CA SER A 445 -28.83 -23.48 25.89
C SER A 445 -28.79 -23.97 27.35
N ALA A 446 -29.84 -23.64 28.11
CA ALA A 446 -30.10 -24.05 29.50
C ALA A 446 -30.08 -25.58 29.73
N PRO A 447 -29.83 -26.03 30.99
CA PRO A 447 -30.89 -26.79 31.67
C PRO A 447 -31.02 -26.54 33.20
N GLN A 448 -32.02 -27.22 33.76
CA GLN A 448 -32.79 -27.06 34.99
C GLN A 448 -32.10 -27.32 36.35
N ALA A 449 -32.58 -26.56 37.35
CA ALA A 449 -32.98 -26.91 38.71
C ALA A 449 -32.10 -27.82 39.61
N ALA A 450 -31.62 -27.25 40.72
CA ALA A 450 -31.67 -27.89 42.04
C ALA A 450 -31.63 -26.83 43.16
N THR A 451 -32.52 -27.06 44.12
CA THR A 451 -32.87 -26.32 45.35
C THR A 451 -31.70 -26.11 46.31
N HIS A 452 -31.63 -24.97 47.04
CA HIS A 452 -31.44 -24.94 48.50
C HIS A 452 -31.63 -23.52 49.09
N ALA A 453 -32.55 -23.45 50.05
CA ALA A 453 -32.64 -22.57 51.23
C ALA A 453 -32.55 -21.04 51.08
N ALA A 454 -33.73 -20.42 51.11
CA ALA A 454 -33.95 -19.01 51.37
C ALA A 454 -33.77 -18.67 52.86
N ALA A 455 -33.12 -17.53 53.15
CA ALA A 455 -33.29 -16.78 54.38
C ALA A 455 -33.76 -15.36 54.00
N THR A 456 -34.98 -15.05 54.44
CA THR A 456 -35.74 -13.82 54.20
C THR A 456 -35.37 -12.75 55.24
N ILE A 457 -35.40 -11.45 54.87
CA ILE A 457 -36.06 -10.30 55.56
C ILE A 457 -35.60 -8.97 54.90
N PRO A 458 -36.44 -7.90 54.88
CA PRO A 458 -36.74 -7.14 53.66
C PRO A 458 -36.21 -5.69 53.62
N VAL A 459 -36.24 -5.09 52.42
CA VAL A 459 -36.01 -3.66 52.18
C VAL A 459 -37.33 -2.89 52.27
N GLN A 460 -37.39 -1.89 53.15
CA GLN A 460 -38.43 -0.87 53.24
C GLN A 460 -38.14 0.29 52.28
N THR A 461 -39.19 0.84 51.66
CA THR A 461 -39.24 2.17 51.02
C THR A 461 -39.76 3.22 52.04
N PRO A 462 -39.93 4.50 51.68
CA PRO A 462 -38.91 5.52 51.38
C PRO A 462 -39.01 6.72 52.37
N LEU A 463 -37.95 7.54 52.49
CA LEU A 463 -37.97 8.78 53.27
C LEU A 463 -37.83 10.00 52.34
N GLN A 464 -38.80 10.91 52.46
CA GLN A 464 -38.82 12.25 51.88
C GLN A 464 -37.79 13.15 52.56
N MET A 465 -37.13 14.03 51.79
CA MET A 465 -36.73 15.35 52.27
C MET A 465 -36.92 16.38 51.14
N GLU A 466 -37.66 17.43 51.49
CA GLU A 466 -37.77 18.76 50.88
C GLU A 466 -36.37 19.37 50.69
N GLY A 467 -36.05 20.30 49.80
CA GLY A 467 -36.76 21.18 48.89
C GLY A 467 -35.79 22.35 48.66
N ASP A 468 -35.57 22.77 47.42
CA ASP A 468 -35.13 24.13 47.09
C ASP A 468 -35.38 24.38 45.59
N GLN A 469 -36.23 25.37 45.33
CA GLN A 469 -36.61 25.88 44.02
C GLN A 469 -35.83 27.17 43.75
N GLU A 470 -35.37 27.37 42.51
CA GLU A 470 -35.22 28.71 41.93
C GLU A 470 -35.53 28.68 40.40
N PRO A 471 -35.96 29.82 39.81
CA PRO A 471 -37.19 29.82 39.01
C PRO A 471 -36.98 29.94 37.49
N VAL A 472 -38.03 29.49 36.77
CA VAL A 472 -38.23 29.66 35.33
C VAL A 472 -38.89 31.01 35.06
N HIS A 473 -38.29 31.85 34.21
CA HIS A 473 -38.97 32.96 33.56
C HIS A 473 -39.44 32.55 32.16
N SER A 474 -40.75 32.63 31.95
CA SER A 474 -41.42 32.47 30.67
C SER A 474 -41.90 33.83 30.14
N PHE A 475 -41.68 34.10 28.86
CA PHE A 475 -42.49 35.01 28.05
C PHE A 475 -42.69 34.35 26.67
N GLY A 476 -43.95 34.10 26.30
CA GLY A 476 -44.38 33.74 24.95
C GLY A 476 -44.32 34.96 24.01
N THR A 477 -44.48 34.90 22.68
CA THR A 477 -45.10 33.97 21.70
C THR A 477 -44.66 34.48 20.28
N PRO A 478 -45.28 34.10 19.14
CA PRO A 478 -45.35 32.79 18.48
C PRO A 478 -44.83 32.84 17.00
N GLY A 479 -44.61 31.69 16.35
CA GLY A 479 -44.71 31.64 14.87
C GLY A 479 -43.83 30.64 14.10
N MET A 480 -44.51 29.59 13.62
CA MET A 480 -44.22 28.72 12.46
C MET A 480 -43.22 27.54 12.57
N PRO A 481 -43.63 26.33 12.11
CA PRO A 481 -42.83 25.11 12.19
C PRO A 481 -41.97 24.88 10.93
N ILE A 482 -40.73 24.46 11.12
CA ILE A 482 -39.85 23.89 10.08
C ILE A 482 -39.75 22.38 10.38
N PRO A 483 -40.01 21.48 9.42
CA PRO A 483 -40.07 20.05 9.71
C PRO A 483 -38.67 19.43 9.86
N MET A 484 -38.49 18.65 10.93
CA MET A 484 -37.42 17.66 11.07
C MET A 484 -37.56 16.59 9.99
N CYS A 485 -36.51 16.37 9.20
CA CYS A 485 -36.32 15.12 8.47
C CYS A 485 -35.92 14.02 9.47
N GLN A 486 -36.82 13.06 9.64
CA GLN A 486 -36.53 11.79 10.31
C GLN A 486 -35.61 10.95 9.44
N TYR A 487 -34.48 10.57 10.02
CA TYR A 487 -33.73 9.35 9.69
C TYR A 487 -34.60 8.15 10.09
N LEU A 488 -34.84 7.22 9.17
CA LEU A 488 -34.98 5.78 9.40
C LEU A 488 -35.06 5.05 8.05
N ASP A 489 -34.25 4.00 7.96
CA ASP A 489 -34.47 2.73 7.24
C ASP A 489 -34.62 2.71 5.71
N PHE A 490 -33.53 2.38 5.03
CA PHE A 490 -33.56 1.50 3.85
C PHE A 490 -32.27 0.66 3.77
N PHE A 491 -32.27 -0.47 4.49
CA PHE A 491 -31.44 -1.63 4.20
C PHE A 491 -32.40 -2.77 3.87
N ASN A 492 -32.52 -3.12 2.59
CA ASN A 492 -32.84 -4.45 2.04
C ASN A 492 -33.34 -4.32 0.60
N ALA A 493 -32.46 -4.56 -0.37
CA ALA A 493 -32.86 -4.99 -1.70
C ALA A 493 -32.04 -6.23 -2.05
N SER A 494 -32.66 -7.38 -1.80
CA SER A 494 -32.20 -8.70 -2.20
C SER A 494 -31.96 -8.76 -3.71
N ILE A 495 -30.78 -9.25 -4.10
CA ILE A 495 -30.42 -9.59 -5.47
C ILE A 495 -31.25 -10.82 -5.87
N ALA A 496 -32.33 -10.60 -6.63
CA ALA A 496 -33.08 -11.65 -7.30
C ALA A 496 -32.41 -11.97 -8.64
N ILE A 497 -31.93 -13.20 -8.75
CA ILE A 497 -31.37 -13.80 -9.96
C ILE A 497 -32.51 -14.04 -10.95
N GLY A 498 -32.50 -13.33 -12.08
CA GLY A 498 -33.40 -13.54 -13.21
C GLY A 498 -32.60 -13.89 -14.46
N ARG A 499 -32.62 -15.18 -14.85
CA ARG A 499 -32.15 -15.67 -16.15
C ARG A 499 -33.07 -15.17 -17.26
N GLN A 500 -32.52 -14.61 -18.34
CA GLN A 500 -33.13 -14.68 -19.68
C GLN A 500 -32.06 -15.06 -20.72
N ALA A 501 -32.44 -15.99 -21.58
CA ALA A 501 -31.64 -16.71 -22.57
C ALA A 501 -31.54 -15.92 -23.91
N PRO A 502 -30.80 -16.43 -24.93
CA PRO A 502 -30.13 -15.63 -25.95
C PRO A 502 -30.99 -15.35 -27.18
N LEU A 503 -30.76 -14.19 -27.82
CA LEU A 503 -31.22 -13.90 -29.18
C LEU A 503 -30.02 -13.79 -30.12
N LYS A 504 -29.85 -14.81 -30.98
CA LYS A 504 -29.10 -14.73 -32.24
C LYS A 504 -30.13 -14.42 -33.34
N ILE A 505 -30.01 -13.28 -34.02
CA ILE A 505 -30.47 -13.11 -35.41
C ILE A 505 -29.43 -12.31 -36.18
N HIS A 506 -29.11 -12.82 -37.37
CA HIS A 506 -28.16 -12.35 -38.37
C HIS A 506 -28.51 -10.97 -39.00
N GLN A 507 -27.45 -10.29 -39.46
CA GLN A 507 -27.37 -9.42 -40.66
C GLN A 507 -28.36 -8.25 -40.83
N SER A 508 -27.85 -7.03 -40.66
CA SER A 508 -27.75 -6.01 -41.74
C SER A 508 -27.24 -4.69 -41.14
N CYS A 509 -25.96 -4.38 -41.40
CA CYS A 509 -25.48 -3.00 -41.31
C CYS A 509 -25.71 -2.38 -42.69
N ASP A 510 -26.66 -1.45 -42.77
CA ASP A 510 -26.58 -0.30 -43.65
C ASP A 510 -27.70 0.69 -43.29
N SER A 511 -27.38 1.98 -43.38
CA SER A 511 -28.25 3.16 -43.20
C SER A 511 -28.70 3.47 -41.76
N TYR A 512 -28.12 4.51 -41.17
CA TYR A 512 -28.81 5.65 -40.53
C TYR A 512 -27.75 6.64 -40.02
N ALA A 513 -27.05 7.27 -40.96
CA ALA A 513 -26.54 8.61 -40.78
C ALA A 513 -27.66 9.59 -41.21
N ASN A 514 -27.78 10.72 -40.51
CA ASN A 514 -28.73 11.82 -40.71
C ASN A 514 -30.10 11.67 -40.05
N THR A 515 -30.22 12.09 -38.79
CA THR A 515 -31.25 13.05 -38.32
C THR A 515 -31.13 13.28 -36.82
N ALA A 516 -30.47 14.37 -36.41
CA ALA A 516 -30.71 15.07 -35.13
C ALA A 516 -29.83 16.34 -35.09
N ALA A 517 -30.15 17.30 -35.95
CA ALA A 517 -29.75 18.70 -35.81
C ALA A 517 -31.02 19.52 -35.62
N HIS A 518 -30.95 20.56 -34.77
CA HIS A 518 -32.03 21.38 -34.20
C HIS A 518 -32.73 20.72 -32.99
N SER A 519 -32.86 21.34 -31.82
CA SER A 519 -32.60 22.69 -31.35
C SER A 519 -32.75 22.67 -29.82
N ILE A 520 -31.91 23.43 -29.09
CA ILE A 520 -32.23 24.30 -27.95
C ILE A 520 -30.90 24.95 -27.58
N GLY A 521 -30.79 26.23 -27.94
CA GLY A 521 -29.69 27.07 -27.54
C GLY A 521 -29.93 27.64 -26.15
N TYR A 522 -28.88 27.70 -25.35
CA TYR A 522 -28.68 28.81 -24.43
C TYR A 522 -27.24 29.31 -24.60
N GLN A 523 -27.15 30.59 -24.96
CA GLN A 523 -25.93 31.34 -25.13
C GLN A 523 -25.22 31.49 -23.78
N THR A 524 -23.92 31.18 -23.73
CA THR A 524 -22.98 31.94 -22.92
C THR A 524 -21.73 32.20 -23.76
N ASN A 525 -21.57 33.46 -24.14
CA ASN A 525 -20.33 34.01 -24.64
C ASN A 525 -19.30 34.00 -23.51
N LEU A 526 -18.14 33.37 -23.74
CA LEU A 526 -16.84 33.76 -23.19
C LEU A 526 -15.77 32.97 -23.97
N GLY A 527 -15.26 33.58 -25.04
CA GLY A 527 -14.13 33.08 -25.80
C GLY A 527 -12.82 33.40 -25.08
N CYS A 528 -12.03 32.38 -24.76
CA CYS A 528 -10.60 32.49 -24.54
C CYS A 528 -9.92 31.24 -25.11
N SER A 529 -9.47 31.35 -26.36
CA SER A 529 -8.56 30.41 -27.00
C SER A 529 -7.14 30.69 -26.52
N TYR A 530 -6.58 29.80 -25.71
CA TYR A 530 -5.16 29.80 -25.34
C TYR A 530 -4.41 28.84 -26.28
N ASN A 531 -3.45 29.38 -27.02
CA ASN A 531 -2.58 28.67 -27.95
C ASN A 531 -1.19 28.51 -27.27
N PRO A 532 -0.61 27.31 -27.11
CA PRO A 532 0.62 27.13 -26.36
C PRO A 532 1.83 27.09 -27.30
N GLN A 533 2.31 28.26 -27.74
CA GLN A 533 3.66 28.44 -28.28
C GLN A 533 4.18 29.79 -27.79
N ASP A 534 5.46 29.83 -27.43
CA ASP A 534 6.26 30.98 -26.97
C ASP A 534 6.23 31.31 -25.47
N THR A 535 7.14 30.68 -24.72
CA THR A 535 7.86 31.34 -23.62
C THR A 535 9.29 30.78 -23.51
N SER A 536 10.19 31.33 -24.33
CA SER A 536 11.62 31.30 -24.06
C SER A 536 11.95 32.42 -23.07
N MET A 537 12.02 32.11 -21.77
CA MET A 537 12.59 33.05 -20.79
C MET A 537 14.11 33.01 -20.89
N GLY A 538 14.68 34.10 -21.41
CA GLY A 538 16.12 34.36 -21.43
C GLY A 538 16.63 34.71 -20.03
N PHE A 539 17.75 34.08 -19.67
CA PHE A 539 18.59 34.44 -18.55
C PHE A 539 19.30 35.77 -18.82
N VAL A 540 19.16 36.74 -17.91
CA VAL A 540 19.99 37.94 -17.84
C VAL A 540 21.09 37.72 -16.79
N PRO A 541 22.38 37.87 -17.13
CA PRO A 541 23.46 37.79 -16.14
C PRO A 541 23.66 39.17 -15.48
N ILE A 542 23.70 39.19 -14.15
CA ILE A 542 24.11 40.35 -13.36
C ILE A 542 25.63 40.26 -13.18
N ASN A 543 26.36 41.19 -13.79
CA ASN A 543 27.77 41.47 -13.49
C ASN A 543 27.88 42.90 -12.94
N GLY A 544 28.42 42.99 -11.72
CA GLY A 544 29.37 44.02 -11.25
C GLY A 544 28.94 45.49 -11.19
N ALA A 545 28.68 45.97 -9.97
CA ALA A 545 29.44 47.02 -9.27
C ALA A 545 29.01 47.07 -7.80
#